data_AF-A0A6D0ICQ6-F1
#
_entry.id   AF-A0A6D0ICQ6-F1
#
_cell.length_a   1.000
_cell.length_b   1.000
_cell.length_c   1.000
_cell.angle_alpha   90.00
_cell.angle_beta   90.00
_cell.angle_gamma   90.00
#
_symmetry.space_group_name_H-M   'P 1'
#
loop_
_entity.id
_entity.type
_entity.pdbx_description
1 polymer ?
#
loop_
_entity_poly.entity_id
_entity_poly.type
_entity_poly.pdbx_seq_one_letter_code
_entity_poly.pdbx_strand_id
1 'polypeptide(L)'
;MTPSNYQRTRWLTLIGTIITQFALGSVYTWSLFNGALSAKLDAPVSQVAFSFGLLSLGLAISSSVAGKLQERFGVKRVTMASGILLGLGFFLTAHSNNLMMLWLSAGVLVGLADGAGYLLTLSNCVKWFPERKGLISAFAIGSYGLGSLGFKFIDTQLLETVGLEKTFVIWGAIALVMIVFGATLMKDAPKQEVKTSNGVVEKDYTLAESMRKPQYWMLAVMFLTACMSGLYVIGVAKDIAQS
;
A
#
# COMPACT_ATOMS: atom_id res chain seq x y z
N MET A 1 -5.10 -27.59 -16.13
CA MET A 1 -3.99 -27.73 -15.14
C MET A 1 -4.26 -28.98 -14.32
N THR A 2 -3.26 -29.85 -14.12
CA THR A 2 -3.38 -30.96 -13.18
C THR A 2 -3.64 -30.44 -11.74
N PRO A 3 -4.42 -31.14 -10.91
CA PRO A 3 -4.81 -30.67 -9.58
C PRO A 3 -3.60 -30.37 -8.66
N SER A 4 -2.47 -31.05 -8.84
CA SER A 4 -1.22 -30.78 -8.12
C SER A 4 -0.59 -29.43 -8.50
N ASN A 5 -0.60 -29.06 -9.78
CA ASN A 5 -0.10 -27.77 -10.26
C ASN A 5 -0.99 -26.59 -9.83
N TYR A 6 -2.29 -26.82 -9.65
CA TYR A 6 -3.23 -25.84 -9.13
C TYR A 6 -2.95 -25.51 -7.65
N GLN A 7 -2.74 -26.54 -6.82
CA GLN A 7 -2.36 -26.32 -5.42
C GLN A 7 -0.98 -25.67 -5.29
N ARG A 8 0.01 -26.09 -6.09
CA ARG A 8 1.35 -25.46 -6.07
C ARG A 8 1.29 -23.97 -6.42
N THR A 9 0.47 -23.61 -7.41
CA THR A 9 0.28 -22.20 -7.82
C THR A 9 -0.42 -21.37 -6.75
N ARG A 10 -1.40 -21.95 -6.03
CA ARG A 10 -2.06 -21.32 -4.88
C ARG A 10 -1.07 -20.91 -3.79
N TRP A 11 -0.23 -21.85 -3.37
CA TRP A 11 0.76 -21.63 -2.32
C TRP A 11 1.85 -20.65 -2.75
N LEU A 12 2.33 -20.74 -4.00
CA LEU A 12 3.29 -19.78 -4.53
C LEU A 12 2.71 -18.36 -4.59
N THR A 13 1.44 -18.22 -4.96
CA THR A 13 0.76 -16.91 -4.98
C THR A 13 0.62 -16.35 -3.58
N LEU A 14 0.30 -17.19 -2.57
CA LEU A 14 0.25 -16.77 -1.17
C LEU A 14 1.60 -16.28 -0.66
N ILE A 15 2.68 -17.02 -0.93
CA ILE A 15 4.04 -16.61 -0.55
C ILE A 15 4.40 -15.29 -1.23
N GLY A 16 4.10 -15.15 -2.53
CA GLY A 16 4.27 -13.89 -3.25
C GLY A 16 3.52 -12.74 -2.59
N THR A 17 2.24 -12.95 -2.22
CA THR A 17 1.41 -11.93 -1.53
C THR A 17 1.98 -11.54 -0.19
N ILE A 18 2.49 -12.50 0.59
CA ILE A 18 3.12 -12.23 1.89
C ILE A 18 4.37 -11.37 1.71
N ILE A 19 5.26 -11.72 0.76
CA ILE A 19 6.49 -10.96 0.49
C ILE A 19 6.16 -9.55 0.03
N THR A 20 5.22 -9.41 -0.91
CA THR A 20 4.79 -8.10 -1.40
C THR A 20 4.14 -7.28 -0.28
N GLN A 21 3.27 -7.87 0.53
CA GLN A 21 2.66 -7.18 1.67
C GLN A 21 3.67 -6.76 2.72
N PHE A 22 4.66 -7.59 3.00
CA PHE A 22 5.74 -7.24 3.91
C PHE A 22 6.53 -6.02 3.39
N ALA A 23 6.82 -5.97 2.08
CA ALA A 23 7.48 -4.83 1.46
C ALA A 23 6.62 -3.56 1.46
N LEU A 24 5.34 -3.69 1.11
CA LEU A 24 4.39 -2.57 1.10
C LEU A 24 4.15 -2.02 2.51
N GLY A 25 4.03 -2.90 3.52
CA GLY A 25 3.85 -2.52 4.92
C GLY A 25 5.01 -1.74 5.53
N SER A 26 6.16 -1.73 4.86
CA SER A 26 7.29 -0.88 5.27
C SER A 26 6.93 0.59 5.28
N VAL A 27 5.97 1.08 4.48
CA VAL A 27 5.60 2.52 4.44
C VAL A 27 5.18 3.08 5.79
N TYR A 28 4.77 2.23 6.75
CA TYR A 28 4.45 2.66 8.12
C TYR A 28 5.68 3.05 8.95
N THR A 29 6.89 2.65 8.53
CA THR A 29 8.15 3.11 9.14
C THR A 29 8.46 4.56 8.82
N TRP A 30 7.71 5.18 7.90
CA TRP A 30 7.84 6.59 7.52
C TRP A 30 7.92 7.54 8.73
N SER A 31 7.16 7.26 9.79
CA SER A 31 7.17 8.05 11.03
C SER A 31 8.54 8.18 11.69
N LEU A 32 9.45 7.21 11.50
CA LEU A 32 10.84 7.26 11.96
C LEU A 32 11.63 8.39 11.28
N PHE A 33 11.36 8.63 10.00
CA PHE A 33 12.07 9.62 9.20
C PHE A 33 11.53 11.04 9.37
N ASN A 34 10.35 11.22 9.98
CA ASN A 34 9.73 12.54 10.17
C ASN A 34 10.68 13.56 10.80
N GLY A 35 11.42 13.16 11.83
CA GLY A 35 12.39 14.03 12.51
C GLY A 35 13.59 14.38 11.63
N ALA A 36 14.18 13.39 10.96
CA ALA A 36 15.34 13.58 10.08
C ALA A 36 14.99 14.40 8.83
N LEU A 37 13.80 14.19 8.25
CA LEU A 37 13.27 14.97 7.13
C LEU A 37 12.93 16.40 7.53
N SER A 38 12.36 16.60 8.73
CA SER A 38 12.08 17.93 9.28
C SER A 38 13.38 18.73 9.44
N ALA A 39 14.45 18.11 9.94
CA ALA A 39 15.76 18.74 10.05
C ALA A 39 16.41 19.02 8.68
N LYS A 40 16.27 18.10 7.71
CA LYS A 40 16.83 18.28 6.35
C LYS A 40 16.14 19.40 5.56
N LEU A 41 14.82 19.53 5.70
CA LEU A 41 14.00 20.47 4.93
C LEU A 41 13.77 21.81 5.65
N ASP A 42 14.36 21.99 6.83
CA ASP A 42 14.11 23.13 7.75
C ASP A 42 12.61 23.43 7.92
N ALA A 43 11.82 22.36 8.02
CA ALA A 43 10.38 22.41 7.96
C ALA A 43 9.74 21.79 9.21
N PRO A 44 8.59 22.29 9.67
CA PRO A 44 7.93 21.72 10.83
C PRO A 44 7.47 20.27 10.57
N VAL A 45 7.62 19.41 11.58
CA VAL A 45 7.19 18.00 11.55
C VAL A 45 5.73 17.82 11.10
N SER A 46 4.86 18.79 11.36
CA SER A 46 3.45 18.77 10.89
C SER A 46 3.33 18.71 9.37
N GLN A 47 4.19 19.42 8.63
CA GLN A 47 4.19 19.40 7.16
C GLN A 47 4.79 18.10 6.60
N VAL A 48 5.73 17.50 7.31
CA VAL A 48 6.24 16.17 6.96
C VAL A 48 5.17 15.12 7.27
N ALA A 49 4.45 15.22 8.39
CA ALA A 49 3.34 14.34 8.71
C ALA A 49 2.16 14.49 7.73
N PHE A 50 1.95 15.68 7.18
CA PHE A 50 0.96 15.91 6.12
C PHE A 50 1.23 15.05 4.87
N SER A 51 2.51 14.75 4.56
CA SER A 51 2.86 13.83 3.48
C SER A 51 2.31 12.42 3.69
N PHE A 52 2.28 11.94 4.93
CA PHE A 52 1.70 10.64 5.27
C PHE A 52 0.18 10.64 5.14
N GLY A 53 -0.47 11.77 5.40
CA GLY A 53 -1.89 11.96 5.09
C GLY A 53 -2.17 11.92 3.58
N LEU A 54 -1.32 12.57 2.77
CA LEU A 54 -1.38 12.45 1.30
C LEU A 54 -1.13 11.02 0.82
N LEU A 55 -0.19 10.30 1.44
CA LEU A 55 0.03 8.87 1.21
C LEU A 55 -1.24 8.07 1.45
N SER A 56 -1.90 8.28 2.59
CA SER A 56 -3.15 7.61 2.95
C SER A 56 -4.28 7.92 1.94
N LEU A 57 -4.37 9.16 1.48
CA LEU A 57 -5.31 9.54 0.41
C LEU A 57 -4.97 8.88 -0.92
N GLY A 58 -3.70 8.87 -1.32
CA GLY A 58 -3.22 8.19 -2.52
C GLY A 58 -3.52 6.69 -2.47
N LEU A 59 -3.33 6.07 -1.31
CA LEU A 59 -3.66 4.68 -1.05
C LEU A 59 -5.15 4.41 -1.25
N ALA A 60 -6.04 5.24 -0.69
CA ALA A 60 -7.49 5.09 -0.82
C ALA A 60 -7.97 5.24 -2.28
N ILE A 61 -7.44 6.25 -2.99
CA ILE A 61 -7.77 6.48 -4.41
C ILE A 61 -7.28 5.31 -5.24
N SER A 62 -6.02 4.92 -5.08
CA SER A 62 -5.41 3.85 -5.86
C SER A 62 -6.08 2.49 -5.61
N SER A 63 -6.42 2.20 -4.35
CA SER A 63 -7.21 1.02 -3.98
C SER A 63 -8.54 0.96 -4.75
N SER A 64 -9.23 2.09 -4.90
CA SER A 64 -10.50 2.14 -5.65
C SER A 64 -10.34 1.81 -7.14
N VAL A 65 -9.17 2.11 -7.73
CA VAL A 65 -8.89 1.83 -9.16
C VAL A 65 -8.18 0.48 -9.36
N ALA A 66 -7.58 -0.08 -8.30
CA ALA A 66 -6.80 -1.31 -8.35
C ALA A 66 -7.59 -2.50 -8.93
N GLY A 67 -8.88 -2.62 -8.60
CA GLY A 67 -9.75 -3.68 -9.15
C GLY A 67 -9.84 -3.64 -10.69
N LYS A 68 -10.04 -2.46 -11.28
CA LYS A 68 -10.08 -2.29 -12.74
C LYS A 68 -8.73 -2.52 -13.40
N LEU A 69 -7.65 -2.09 -12.74
CA LEU A 69 -6.29 -2.33 -13.23
C LEU A 69 -5.97 -3.83 -13.24
N GLN A 70 -6.41 -4.57 -12.21
CA GLN A 70 -6.25 -6.02 -12.14
C GLN A 70 -6.92 -6.72 -13.33
N GLU A 71 -8.16 -6.34 -13.65
CA GLU A 71 -8.92 -6.95 -14.73
C GLU A 71 -8.31 -6.69 -16.12
N ARG A 72 -7.73 -5.50 -16.32
CA ARG A 72 -7.20 -5.09 -17.63
C ARG A 72 -5.77 -5.53 -17.87
N PHE A 73 -4.91 -5.47 -16.85
CA PHE A 73 -3.47 -5.68 -17.00
C PHE A 73 -2.93 -6.93 -16.28
N GLY A 74 -3.74 -7.55 -15.42
CA GLY A 74 -3.34 -8.69 -14.59
C GLY A 74 -2.54 -8.27 -13.35
N VAL A 75 -2.60 -9.11 -12.32
CA VAL A 75 -1.98 -8.90 -11.00
C VAL A 75 -0.47 -8.69 -11.13
N LYS A 76 0.19 -9.54 -11.92
CA LYS A 76 1.66 -9.53 -12.03
C LYS A 76 2.20 -8.21 -12.57
N ARG A 77 1.63 -7.70 -13.67
CA ARG A 77 2.13 -6.48 -14.32
C ARG A 77 1.85 -5.25 -13.45
N VAL A 78 0.68 -5.20 -12.83
CA VAL A 78 0.32 -4.06 -11.97
C VAL A 78 1.15 -4.07 -10.69
N THR A 79 1.37 -5.22 -10.05
CA THR A 79 2.25 -5.32 -8.88
C THR A 79 3.71 -4.94 -9.22
N MET A 80 4.23 -5.37 -10.36
CA MET A 80 5.56 -4.93 -10.81
C MET A 80 5.63 -3.41 -11.04
N ALA A 81 4.60 -2.83 -11.67
CA ALA A 81 4.52 -1.40 -11.89
C ALA A 81 4.44 -0.63 -10.56
N SER A 82 3.65 -1.10 -9.59
CA SER A 82 3.61 -0.57 -8.23
C SER A 82 4.97 -0.63 -7.55
N GLY A 83 5.70 -1.76 -7.65
CA GLY A 83 7.04 -1.89 -7.05
C GLY A 83 8.05 -0.90 -7.65
N ILE A 84 8.02 -0.70 -8.96
CA ILE A 84 8.86 0.29 -9.65
C ILE A 84 8.47 1.71 -9.21
N LEU A 85 7.17 2.01 -9.15
CA LEU A 85 6.66 3.32 -8.75
C LEU A 85 7.00 3.65 -7.28
N LEU A 86 6.94 2.65 -6.41
CA LEU A 86 7.33 2.75 -5.00
C LEU A 86 8.84 3.02 -4.87
N GLY A 87 9.67 2.23 -5.56
CA GLY A 87 11.12 2.42 -5.55
C GLY A 87 11.54 3.79 -6.11
N LEU A 88 10.89 4.24 -7.19
CA LEU A 88 11.07 5.59 -7.73
C LEU A 88 10.60 6.66 -6.72
N GLY A 89 9.45 6.46 -6.06
CA GLY A 89 8.94 7.35 -5.04
C GLY A 89 9.95 7.56 -3.90
N PHE A 90 10.56 6.48 -3.40
CA PHE A 90 11.59 6.56 -2.38
C PHE A 90 12.91 7.16 -2.90
N PHE A 91 13.30 6.87 -4.14
CA PHE A 91 14.47 7.48 -4.75
C PHE A 91 14.31 9.01 -4.92
N LEU A 92 13.12 9.46 -5.34
CA LEU A 92 12.78 10.88 -5.43
C LEU A 92 12.71 11.53 -4.05
N THR A 93 12.19 10.80 -3.05
CA THR A 93 12.17 11.26 -1.65
C THR A 93 13.59 11.48 -1.11
N ALA A 94 14.52 10.56 -1.40
CA ALA A 94 15.92 10.69 -0.97
C ALA A 94 16.54 12.02 -1.43
N HIS A 95 16.22 12.42 -2.67
CA HIS A 95 16.72 13.65 -3.31
C HIS A 95 15.77 14.85 -3.17
N SER A 96 14.71 14.74 -2.36
CA SER A 96 13.77 15.85 -2.19
C SER A 96 14.43 16.97 -1.38
N ASN A 97 14.59 18.14 -2.02
CA ASN A 97 15.11 19.35 -1.38
C ASN A 97 14.00 20.33 -0.99
N ASN A 98 12.74 20.02 -1.33
CA ASN A 98 11.58 20.86 -1.08
C ASN A 98 10.41 20.03 -0.55
N LEU A 99 9.60 20.63 0.32
CA LEU A 99 8.38 20.02 0.87
C LEU A 99 7.38 19.59 -0.20
N MET A 100 7.17 20.39 -1.25
CA MET A 100 6.31 20.02 -2.38
C MET A 100 6.79 18.74 -3.07
N MET A 101 8.10 18.59 -3.24
CA MET A 101 8.67 17.41 -3.88
C MET A 101 8.49 16.17 -2.99
N LEU A 102 8.62 16.34 -1.67
CA LEU A 102 8.31 15.29 -0.70
C LEU A 102 6.83 14.91 -0.72
N TRP A 103 5.91 15.87 -0.77
CA TRP A 103 4.47 15.61 -0.86
C TRP A 103 4.08 14.86 -2.14
N LEU A 104 4.69 15.22 -3.27
CA LEU A 104 4.45 14.53 -4.54
C LEU A 104 5.07 13.13 -4.58
N SER A 105 6.28 12.96 -4.07
CA SER A 105 6.97 11.67 -4.09
C SER A 105 6.47 10.73 -2.99
N ALA A 106 6.67 11.09 -1.73
CA ALA A 106 6.29 10.26 -0.60
C ALA A 106 4.78 10.22 -0.33
N GLY A 107 4.07 11.32 -0.59
CA GLY A 107 2.62 11.34 -0.47
C GLY A 107 1.97 10.66 -1.66
N VAL A 108 2.01 11.33 -2.82
CA VAL A 108 1.23 10.88 -3.98
C VAL A 108 1.81 9.62 -4.62
N LEU A 109 3.08 9.62 -5.04
CA LEU A 109 3.64 8.49 -5.79
C LEU A 109 3.72 7.20 -4.95
N VAL A 110 4.27 7.28 -3.73
CA VAL A 110 4.37 6.12 -2.83
C VAL A 110 2.97 5.66 -2.40
N GLY A 111 2.05 6.57 -2.06
CA GLY A 111 0.68 6.20 -1.70
C GLY A 111 -0.09 5.53 -2.84
N LEU A 112 0.03 6.05 -4.07
CA LEU A 112 -0.59 5.42 -5.24
C LEU A 112 0.00 4.04 -5.51
N ALA A 113 1.32 3.89 -5.40
CA ALA A 113 2.00 2.61 -5.57
C ALA A 113 1.55 1.59 -4.52
N ASP A 114 1.51 2.01 -3.25
CA ASP A 114 1.17 1.17 -2.11
C ASP A 114 -0.28 0.69 -2.18
N GLY A 115 -1.24 1.59 -2.40
CA GLY A 115 -2.65 1.22 -2.48
C GLY A 115 -2.98 0.29 -3.65
N ALA A 116 -2.36 0.52 -4.81
CA ALA A 116 -2.50 -0.39 -5.94
C ALA A 116 -1.92 -1.77 -5.61
N GLY A 117 -0.72 -1.83 -5.04
CA GLY A 117 -0.07 -3.10 -4.69
C GLY A 117 -0.83 -3.87 -3.60
N TYR A 118 -1.25 -3.18 -2.55
CA TYR A 118 -1.91 -3.76 -1.38
C TYR A 118 -3.23 -4.42 -1.78
N LEU A 119 -4.16 -3.66 -2.37
CA LEU A 119 -5.50 -4.19 -2.63
C LEU A 119 -5.49 -5.27 -3.72
N LEU A 120 -4.66 -5.10 -4.74
CA LEU A 120 -4.56 -6.01 -5.88
C LEU A 120 -4.01 -7.38 -5.46
N THR A 121 -2.95 -7.39 -4.65
CA THR A 121 -2.33 -8.64 -4.18
C THR A 121 -3.21 -9.34 -3.14
N LEU A 122 -3.87 -8.57 -2.27
CA LEU A 122 -4.84 -9.08 -1.29
C LEU A 122 -6.06 -9.71 -1.99
N SER A 123 -6.71 -8.97 -2.90
CA SER A 123 -7.89 -9.44 -3.64
C SER A 123 -7.57 -10.69 -4.48
N ASN A 124 -6.42 -10.71 -5.17
CA ASN A 124 -5.98 -11.88 -5.91
C ASN A 124 -5.79 -13.11 -5.01
N CYS A 125 -5.16 -12.94 -3.84
CA CYS A 125 -4.92 -14.04 -2.90
C CYS A 125 -6.23 -14.60 -2.33
N VAL A 126 -7.17 -13.72 -1.96
CA VAL A 126 -8.50 -14.11 -1.45
C VAL A 126 -9.30 -14.86 -2.52
N LYS A 127 -9.22 -14.46 -3.79
CA LYS A 127 -9.84 -15.18 -4.92
C LYS A 127 -9.25 -16.59 -5.10
N TRP A 128 -7.95 -16.76 -4.88
CA TRP A 128 -7.34 -18.10 -4.92
C TRP A 128 -7.83 -19.01 -3.78
N PHE A 129 -8.24 -18.48 -2.63
CA PHE A 129 -8.67 -19.26 -1.46
C PHE A 129 -10.11 -18.89 -0.99
N PRO A 130 -11.15 -19.25 -1.76
CA PRO A 130 -12.54 -18.91 -1.43
C PRO A 130 -13.05 -19.59 -0.14
N GLU A 131 -12.46 -20.73 0.23
CA GLU A 131 -12.85 -21.52 1.42
C GLU A 131 -12.34 -20.90 2.74
N ARG A 132 -11.27 -20.08 2.68
CA ARG A 132 -10.57 -19.56 3.87
C ARG A 132 -10.20 -18.09 3.73
N LYS A 133 -11.09 -17.29 3.12
CA LYS A 133 -10.86 -15.86 2.83
C LYS A 133 -10.34 -15.09 4.03
N GLY A 134 -10.94 -15.27 5.21
CA GLY A 134 -10.58 -14.56 6.44
C GLY A 134 -9.19 -14.90 6.99
N LEU A 135 -8.79 -16.18 6.98
CA LEU A 135 -7.45 -16.58 7.44
C LEU A 135 -6.37 -16.03 6.51
N ILE A 136 -6.59 -16.11 5.20
CA ILE A 136 -5.62 -15.69 4.20
C ILE A 136 -5.46 -14.17 4.19
N SER A 137 -6.57 -13.43 4.30
CA SER A 137 -6.50 -11.98 4.47
C SER A 137 -5.81 -11.60 5.78
N ALA A 138 -6.06 -12.32 6.88
CA ALA A 138 -5.37 -12.09 8.14
C ALA A 138 -3.85 -12.34 8.02
N PHE A 139 -3.41 -13.39 7.32
CA PHE A 139 -1.98 -13.61 7.05
C PHE A 139 -1.37 -12.50 6.18
N ALA A 140 -2.07 -12.05 5.14
CA ALA A 140 -1.60 -10.98 4.27
C ALA A 140 -1.49 -9.63 5.01
N ILE A 141 -2.51 -9.26 5.78
CA ILE A 141 -2.52 -8.03 6.58
C ILE A 141 -1.54 -8.13 7.75
N GLY A 142 -1.43 -9.30 8.37
CA GLY A 142 -0.43 -9.57 9.41
C GLY A 142 0.99 -9.42 8.89
N SER A 143 1.27 -9.90 7.66
CA SER A 143 2.56 -9.73 6.99
C SER A 143 2.86 -8.26 6.70
N TYR A 144 1.84 -7.48 6.35
CA TYR A 144 1.96 -6.03 6.17
C TYR A 144 2.33 -5.33 7.49
N GLY A 145 1.68 -5.67 8.61
CA GLY A 145 2.05 -5.16 9.93
C GLY A 145 3.46 -5.60 10.39
N LEU A 146 3.83 -6.85 10.12
CA LEU A 146 5.18 -7.36 10.38
C LEU A 146 6.24 -6.65 9.53
N GLY A 147 5.89 -6.24 8.31
CA GLY A 147 6.73 -5.42 7.43
C GLY A 147 7.15 -4.12 8.10
N SER A 148 6.19 -3.40 8.70
CA SER A 148 6.47 -2.18 9.46
C SER A 148 7.47 -2.41 10.60
N LEU A 149 7.29 -3.47 11.39
CA LEU A 149 8.21 -3.78 12.48
C LEU A 149 9.59 -4.19 11.98
N GLY A 150 9.66 -5.06 10.98
CA GLY A 150 10.93 -5.56 10.42
C GLY A 150 11.74 -4.45 9.78
N PHE A 151 11.11 -3.61 8.94
CA PHE A 151 11.78 -2.47 8.34
C PHE A 151 12.17 -1.42 9.36
N LYS A 152 11.40 -1.22 10.44
CA LYS A 152 11.78 -0.26 11.48
C LYS A 152 13.16 -0.57 12.06
N PHE A 153 13.47 -1.84 12.35
CA PHE A 153 14.80 -2.23 12.84
C PHE A 153 15.90 -2.01 11.80
N ILE A 154 15.64 -2.40 10.55
CA ILE A 154 16.59 -2.26 9.43
C ILE A 154 16.87 -0.77 9.18
N ASP A 155 15.82 0.02 9.00
CA ASP A 155 15.87 1.45 8.69
C ASP A 155 16.53 2.27 9.81
N THR A 156 16.32 1.89 11.07
CA THR A 156 17.00 2.56 12.21
C THR A 156 18.51 2.37 12.13
N GLN A 157 18.99 1.14 11.89
CA GLN A 157 20.42 0.89 11.75
C GLN A 157 21.02 1.51 10.49
N LEU A 158 20.28 1.51 9.38
CA LEU A 158 20.71 2.18 8.15
C LEU A 158 20.80 3.70 8.35
N LEU A 159 19.83 4.30 9.03
CA LEU A 159 19.80 5.73 9.28
C LEU A 159 21.01 6.19 10.10
N GLU A 160 21.43 5.40 11.10
CA GLU A 160 22.62 5.68 11.93
C GLU A 160 23.95 5.48 11.17
N THR A 161 24.02 4.55 10.22
CA THR A 161 25.28 4.15 9.57
C THR A 161 25.56 4.85 8.24
N VAL A 162 24.55 5.02 7.40
CA VAL A 162 24.70 5.50 6.01
C VAL A 162 23.98 6.82 5.74
N GLY A 163 23.19 7.31 6.69
CA GLY A 163 22.45 8.57 6.61
C GLY A 163 21.14 8.48 5.83
N LEU A 164 20.37 9.57 5.88
CA LEU A 164 18.97 9.61 5.43
C LEU A 164 18.79 9.25 3.95
N GLU A 165 19.56 9.87 3.07
CA GLU A 165 19.39 9.72 1.61
C GLU A 165 19.68 8.29 1.16
N LYS A 166 20.81 7.72 1.61
CA LYS A 166 21.18 6.35 1.29
C LYS A 166 20.20 5.34 1.89
N THR A 167 19.66 5.63 3.08
CA THR A 167 18.63 4.79 3.71
C THR A 167 17.39 4.70 2.82
N PHE A 168 16.87 5.82 2.33
CA PHE A 168 15.72 5.81 1.40
C PHE A 168 16.00 5.08 0.09
N VAL A 169 17.21 5.22 -0.48
CA VAL A 169 17.58 4.53 -1.72
C VAL A 169 17.67 3.01 -1.50
N ILE A 170 18.32 2.57 -0.43
CA ILE A 170 18.46 1.15 -0.08
C ILE A 170 17.08 0.57 0.26
N TRP A 171 16.29 1.29 1.04
CA TRP A 171 14.94 0.90 1.40
C TRP A 171 14.06 0.71 0.16
N GLY A 172 14.06 1.69 -0.76
CA GLY A 172 13.32 1.60 -2.02
C GLY A 172 13.82 0.47 -2.92
N ALA A 173 15.12 0.19 -2.95
CA ALA A 173 15.68 -0.93 -3.70
C ALA A 173 15.25 -2.28 -3.12
N ILE A 174 15.31 -2.46 -1.80
CA ILE A 174 14.87 -3.69 -1.12
C ILE A 174 13.37 -3.91 -1.35
N ALA A 175 12.55 -2.86 -1.17
CA ALA A 175 11.11 -2.93 -1.41
C ALA A 175 10.79 -3.28 -2.87
N LEU A 176 11.46 -2.64 -3.85
CA LEU A 176 11.30 -2.94 -5.26
C LEU A 176 11.64 -4.40 -5.58
N VAL A 177 12.79 -4.90 -5.10
CA VAL A 177 13.21 -6.29 -5.34
C VAL A 177 12.20 -7.27 -4.75
N MET A 178 11.74 -7.04 -3.52
CA MET A 178 10.74 -7.90 -2.89
C MET A 178 9.39 -7.87 -3.61
N ILE A 179 8.93 -6.70 -4.05
CA ILE A 179 7.66 -6.58 -4.77
C ILE A 179 7.75 -7.24 -6.15
N VAL A 180 8.84 -7.03 -6.89
CA VAL A 180 9.05 -7.66 -8.20
C VAL A 180 9.17 -9.18 -8.04
N PHE A 181 9.93 -9.65 -7.07
CA PHE A 181 10.06 -11.07 -6.78
C PHE A 181 8.70 -11.68 -6.40
N GLY A 182 7.96 -11.05 -5.48
CA GLY A 182 6.61 -11.46 -5.10
C GLY A 182 5.65 -11.48 -6.30
N ALA A 183 5.70 -10.47 -7.17
CA ALA A 183 4.90 -10.41 -8.39
C ALA A 183 5.21 -11.54 -9.38
N THR A 184 6.47 -11.99 -9.48
CA THR A 184 6.83 -13.12 -10.34
C THR A 184 6.30 -14.46 -9.84
N LEU A 185 6.12 -14.59 -8.52
CA LEU A 185 5.54 -15.76 -7.86
C LEU A 185 4.01 -15.78 -7.93
N MET A 186 3.38 -14.61 -8.05
CA MET A 186 1.93 -14.48 -8.19
C MET A 186 1.46 -14.89 -9.58
N LYS A 187 0.35 -15.63 -9.61
CA LYS A 187 -0.46 -15.81 -10.81
C LYS A 187 -1.82 -15.19 -10.64
N ASP A 188 -2.35 -14.67 -11.73
CA ASP A 188 -3.73 -14.22 -11.82
C ASP A 188 -4.65 -15.34 -11.36
N ALA A 189 -5.50 -15.04 -10.39
CA ALA A 189 -6.58 -15.94 -10.01
C ALA A 189 -7.45 -16.18 -11.27
N PRO A 190 -7.75 -17.44 -11.63
CA PRO A 190 -8.70 -17.71 -12.70
C PRO A 190 -10.00 -16.97 -12.36
N LYS A 191 -10.61 -16.32 -13.35
CA LYS A 191 -11.91 -15.64 -13.18
C LYS A 191 -12.85 -16.61 -12.48
N GLN A 192 -13.11 -16.38 -11.19
CA GLN A 192 -14.15 -17.11 -10.52
C GLN A 192 -15.43 -16.60 -11.15
N GLU A 193 -16.10 -17.45 -11.91
CA GLU A 193 -17.53 -17.27 -12.15
C GLU A 193 -18.17 -17.07 -10.79
N VAL A 194 -18.90 -15.96 -10.67
CA VAL A 194 -19.65 -15.59 -9.47
C VAL A 194 -20.44 -16.83 -9.06
N LYS A 195 -20.00 -17.52 -8.00
CA LYS A 195 -20.80 -18.60 -7.43
C LYS A 195 -21.99 -17.93 -6.78
N THR A 196 -23.11 -17.93 -7.51
CA THR A 196 -24.43 -17.55 -7.01
C THR A 196 -24.71 -18.40 -5.76
N SER A 197 -24.52 -17.82 -4.59
CA SER A 197 -24.99 -18.39 -3.34
C SER A 197 -26.15 -17.54 -2.85
N ASN A 198 -27.33 -18.15 -2.73
CA ASN A 198 -28.56 -17.59 -2.14
C ASN A 198 -29.30 -16.51 -2.95
N GLY A 199 -29.30 -16.56 -4.29
CA GLY A 199 -30.25 -15.76 -5.10
C GLY A 199 -30.09 -14.24 -5.01
N VAL A 200 -29.11 -13.74 -4.26
CA VAL A 200 -28.70 -12.34 -4.25
C VAL A 200 -27.58 -12.22 -5.28
N VAL A 201 -27.91 -11.64 -6.42
CA VAL A 201 -26.91 -11.23 -7.41
C VAL A 201 -26.05 -10.15 -6.73
N GLU A 202 -24.83 -10.50 -6.30
CA GLU A 202 -23.77 -9.52 -6.07
C GLU A 202 -23.51 -8.86 -7.43
N LYS A 203 -24.28 -7.80 -7.72
CA LYS A 203 -23.99 -6.92 -8.84
C LYS A 203 -22.69 -6.22 -8.50
N ASP A 204 -21.61 -6.60 -9.18
CA ASP A 204 -20.41 -5.77 -9.31
C ASP A 204 -20.86 -4.45 -9.95
N TYR A 205 -21.16 -3.46 -9.12
CA TYR A 205 -21.50 -2.13 -9.60
C TYR A 205 -20.24 -1.56 -10.24
N THR A 206 -20.34 -1.24 -11.52
CA THR A 206 -19.28 -0.50 -12.19
C THR A 206 -19.09 0.86 -11.49
N LEU A 207 -17.86 1.38 -11.40
CA LEU A 207 -17.55 2.70 -10.81
C LEU A 207 -18.48 3.82 -11.32
N ALA A 208 -18.96 3.74 -12.56
CA ALA A 208 -19.93 4.69 -13.14
C ALA A 208 -21.35 4.56 -12.56
N GLU A 209 -21.78 3.34 -12.20
CA GLU A 209 -23.05 3.10 -11.50
C GLU A 209 -22.96 3.41 -10.00
N SER A 210 -21.81 3.13 -9.36
CA SER A 210 -21.60 3.46 -7.94
C SER A 210 -21.61 4.96 -7.66
N MET A 211 -21.02 5.78 -8.55
CA MET A 211 -21.05 7.25 -8.41
C MET A 211 -22.46 7.86 -8.49
N ARG A 212 -23.43 7.12 -9.04
CA ARG A 212 -24.85 7.53 -9.08
C ARG A 212 -25.62 7.15 -7.81
N LYS A 213 -25.04 6.34 -6.91
CA LYS A 213 -25.66 5.95 -5.65
C LYS A 213 -25.30 6.95 -4.54
N PRO A 214 -26.27 7.42 -3.74
CA PRO A 214 -25.99 8.34 -2.62
C PRO A 214 -25.12 7.70 -1.54
N GLN A 215 -25.13 6.36 -1.45
CA GLN A 215 -24.28 5.57 -0.55
C GLN A 215 -22.77 5.73 -0.85
N TYR A 216 -22.40 5.94 -2.11
CA TYR A 216 -21.01 6.22 -2.50
C TYR A 216 -20.54 7.57 -1.96
N TRP A 217 -21.38 8.60 -2.04
CA TRP A 217 -21.07 9.92 -1.49
C TRP A 217 -21.06 9.93 0.04
N MET A 218 -21.93 9.16 0.70
CA MET A 218 -21.85 8.97 2.16
C MET A 218 -20.55 8.28 2.59
N LEU A 219 -20.15 7.21 1.90
CA LEU A 219 -18.86 6.54 2.16
C LEU A 219 -17.68 7.47 1.88
N ALA A 220 -17.72 8.22 0.78
CA ALA A 220 -16.69 9.19 0.44
C ALA A 220 -16.57 10.29 1.51
N VAL A 221 -17.70 10.84 1.98
CA VAL A 221 -17.73 11.87 3.04
C VAL A 221 -17.28 11.30 4.39
N MET A 222 -17.67 10.07 4.75
CA MET A 222 -17.19 9.40 5.95
C MET A 222 -15.68 9.16 5.89
N PHE A 223 -15.16 8.72 4.75
CA PHE A 223 -13.72 8.52 4.58
C PHE A 223 -12.96 9.84 4.59
N LEU A 224 -13.52 10.89 3.95
CA LEU A 224 -12.95 12.23 3.93
C LEU A 224 -12.90 12.84 5.32
N THR A 225 -13.98 12.72 6.10
CA THR A 225 -14.05 13.23 7.47
C THR A 225 -13.15 12.43 8.42
N ALA A 226 -13.03 11.10 8.25
CA ALA A 226 -12.07 10.28 9.00
C ALA A 226 -10.60 10.62 8.65
N CYS A 227 -10.29 10.91 7.38
CA CYS A 227 -8.93 11.32 6.98
C CYS A 227 -8.61 12.74 7.48
N MET A 228 -9.57 13.67 7.39
CA MET A 228 -9.44 15.03 7.91
C MET A 228 -9.28 15.03 9.43
N SER A 229 -10.02 14.18 10.16
CA SER A 229 -9.86 14.06 11.61
C SER A 229 -8.51 13.44 11.99
N GLY A 230 -8.02 12.45 11.25
CA GLY A 230 -6.67 11.89 11.44
C GLY A 230 -5.57 12.94 11.24
N LEU A 231 -5.64 13.71 10.15
CA LEU A 231 -4.73 14.82 9.88
C LEU A 231 -4.80 15.93 10.95
N TYR A 232 -6.01 16.25 11.42
CA TYR A 232 -6.22 17.24 12.47
C TYR A 232 -5.69 16.78 13.83
N VAL A 233 -5.94 15.53 14.23
CA VAL A 233 -5.43 14.96 15.48
C VAL A 233 -3.90 14.91 15.47
N ILE A 234 -3.28 14.55 14.34
CA ILE A 234 -1.83 14.59 14.19
C ILE A 234 -1.29 16.03 14.27
N GLY A 235 -2.05 17.01 13.75
CA GLY A 235 -1.71 18.44 13.84
C GLY A 235 -1.80 19.01 15.24
N VAL A 236 -2.84 18.64 16.01
CA VAL A 236 -3.13 19.17 17.36
C VAL A 236 -2.45 18.36 18.47
N ALA A 237 -1.98 17.13 18.21
CA ALA A 237 -1.24 16.32 19.18
C ALA A 237 0.00 17.04 19.73
N LYS A 238 0.60 17.94 18.95
CA LYS A 238 1.75 18.74 19.39
C LYS A 238 1.37 19.82 20.42
N ASP A 239 0.19 20.42 20.29
CA ASP A 239 -0.31 21.43 21.23
C ASP A 239 -0.83 20.81 22.54
N ILE A 240 -1.36 19.58 22.48
CA ILE A 240 -1.87 18.86 23.67
C ILE A 240 -0.72 18.30 24.52
N ALA A 241 0.39 17.87 23.90
CA ALA A 241 1.53 17.30 24.62
C ALA A 241 2.45 18.33 25.30
N GLN A 242 2.26 19.63 25.01
CA GLN A 242 3.00 20.74 25.63
C GLN A 242 2.19 21.50 26.69
N SER A 243 0.97 21.05 27.01
CA SER A 243 0.15 21.58 28.11
C SER A 243 0.30 20.80 29.40
#